data_AF-A0A6P7I223-F1
#
_entry.id   AF-A0A6P7I223-F1
#
_cell.length_a   1.000
_cell.length_b   1.000
_cell.length_c   1.000
_cell.angle_alpha   90.00
_cell.angle_beta   90.00
_cell.angle_gamma   90.00
#
_symmetry.space_group_name_H-M   'P 1'
#
loop_
_entity.id
_entity.type
_entity.pdbx_description
1 polymer ?
#
loop_
_entity_poly.entity_id
_entity_poly.type
_entity_poly.pdbx_seq_one_letter_code
_entity_poly.pdbx_strand_id
1 'polypeptide(L)'
;MNSDATLLLETVHFAAEKHRNQRRKDPEGTPYINHPVGVARILSHEGGVSDVEVLQAALLHDTVEDTDTTPAELEAKFGPVVARIVQEVTDDKSLPKQERKRQQVEHAPHCSRQAKLVKLADKLYNLRDLNRCTPVGWTAERVQEYFVWASEVVKGLRGTNSALEQKLEELFKQRGVQL
;
A
#
# COMPACT_ATOMS: atom_id res chain seq x y z
N MET A 1 -20.81 -11.69 16.76
CA MET A 1 -19.63 -11.22 16.00
C MET A 1 -20.08 -11.12 14.55
N ASN A 2 -19.83 -9.99 13.89
CA ASN A 2 -20.07 -9.89 12.44
C ASN A 2 -19.13 -10.88 11.73
N SER A 3 -19.58 -11.44 10.60
CA SER A 3 -18.71 -12.30 9.80
C SER A 3 -17.56 -11.48 9.18
N ASP A 4 -16.42 -12.11 8.93
CA ASP A 4 -15.30 -11.47 8.23
C ASP A 4 -15.72 -10.90 6.88
N ALA A 5 -16.63 -11.59 6.18
CA ALA A 5 -17.21 -11.09 4.94
C ALA A 5 -17.96 -9.77 5.14
N THR A 6 -18.75 -9.64 6.21
CA THR A 6 -19.43 -8.39 6.56
C THR A 6 -18.42 -7.28 6.86
N LEU A 7 -17.38 -7.57 7.64
CA LEU A 7 -16.35 -6.58 7.98
C LEU A 7 -15.62 -6.07 6.73
N LEU A 8 -15.25 -6.97 5.81
CA LEU A 8 -14.58 -6.60 4.57
C LEU A 8 -15.50 -5.83 3.62
N LEU A 9 -16.78 -6.20 3.50
CA LEU A 9 -17.74 -5.46 2.66
C LEU A 9 -17.94 -4.02 3.14
N GLU A 10 -18.12 -3.81 4.45
CA GLU A 10 -18.20 -2.47 5.05
C GLU A 10 -16.93 -1.66 4.78
N THR A 11 -15.77 -2.31 4.86
CA THR A 11 -14.47 -1.66 4.66
C THR A 11 -14.26 -1.25 3.20
N VAL A 12 -14.58 -2.13 2.25
CA VAL A 12 -14.52 -1.82 0.81
C VAL A 12 -15.49 -0.68 0.48
N HIS A 13 -16.70 -0.71 1.02
CA HIS A 13 -17.69 0.35 0.80
C HIS A 13 -17.17 1.71 1.30
N PHE A 14 -16.63 1.76 2.52
CA PHE A 14 -16.06 2.98 3.07
C PHE A 14 -14.89 3.52 2.23
N ALA A 15 -13.94 2.65 1.86
CA ALA A 15 -12.82 3.04 1.02
C ALA A 15 -13.28 3.56 -0.36
N ALA A 16 -14.30 2.92 -0.95
CA ALA A 16 -14.87 3.34 -2.23
C ALA A 16 -15.51 4.72 -2.14
N GLU A 17 -16.27 5.00 -1.08
CA GLU A 17 -16.90 6.30 -0.85
C GLU A 17 -15.86 7.42 -0.66
N LYS A 18 -14.82 7.16 0.14
CA LYS A 18 -13.73 8.12 0.39
C LYS A 18 -12.92 8.41 -0.87
N HIS A 19 -12.63 7.39 -1.68
CA HIS A 19 -11.85 7.52 -2.92
C HIS A 19 -12.71 7.74 -4.18
N ARG A 20 -14.03 7.98 -4.08
CA ARG A 20 -14.97 8.02 -5.23
C ARG A 20 -14.55 8.95 -6.37
N ASN A 21 -13.89 10.06 -6.05
CA ASN A 21 -13.44 11.07 -7.00
C ASN A 21 -11.96 10.95 -7.36
N GLN A 22 -11.20 10.08 -6.68
CA GLN A 22 -9.79 9.87 -6.94
C GLN A 22 -9.60 8.91 -8.11
N ARG A 23 -8.55 9.14 -8.90
CA ARG A 23 -8.13 8.30 -10.03
C ARG A 23 -6.65 7.95 -9.92
N ARG A 24 -6.29 6.80 -10.47
CA ARG A 24 -4.90 6.40 -10.74
C ARG A 24 -4.31 7.30 -11.82
N LYS A 25 -2.99 7.25 -11.94
CA LYS A 25 -2.22 8.10 -12.85
C LYS A 25 -1.91 7.41 -14.17
N ASP A 26 -2.50 6.26 -14.44
CA ASP A 26 -2.44 5.60 -15.74
C ASP A 26 -3.27 6.37 -16.77
N PRO A 27 -3.02 6.18 -18.09
CA PRO A 27 -3.66 6.96 -19.15
C PRO A 27 -5.20 6.90 -19.15
N GLU A 28 -5.77 5.78 -18.72
CA GLU A 28 -7.23 5.58 -18.62
C GLU A 28 -7.83 6.26 -17.38
N GLY A 29 -7.00 6.70 -16.43
CA GLY A 29 -7.46 7.25 -15.16
C GLY A 29 -8.31 6.23 -14.41
N THR A 30 -7.77 5.05 -14.14
CA THR A 30 -8.52 3.96 -13.46
C THR A 30 -9.06 4.44 -12.09
N PRO A 31 -10.30 4.10 -11.68
CA PRO A 31 -10.80 4.44 -10.35
C PRO A 31 -9.86 4.02 -9.22
N TYR A 32 -9.59 4.92 -8.27
CA TYR A 32 -8.54 4.68 -7.28
C TYR A 32 -8.81 3.47 -6.37
N ILE A 33 -10.07 3.16 -6.09
CA ILE A 33 -10.50 1.99 -5.29
C ILE A 33 -9.93 0.66 -5.80
N ASN A 34 -9.61 0.55 -7.09
CA ASN A 34 -8.99 -0.64 -7.66
C ASN A 34 -7.62 -0.94 -7.04
N HIS A 35 -6.91 0.08 -6.55
CA HIS A 35 -5.62 -0.08 -5.88
C HIS A 35 -5.76 -0.69 -4.48
N PRO A 36 -6.47 -0.08 -3.50
CA PRO A 36 -6.61 -0.71 -2.18
C PRO A 36 -7.21 -2.12 -2.24
N VAL A 37 -8.19 -2.36 -3.12
CA VAL A 37 -8.75 -3.71 -3.37
C VAL A 37 -7.67 -4.65 -3.91
N GLY A 38 -6.85 -4.19 -4.85
CA GLY A 38 -5.74 -4.94 -5.39
C GLY A 38 -4.65 -5.28 -4.37
N VAL A 39 -4.33 -4.35 -3.47
CA VAL A 39 -3.38 -4.56 -2.37
C VAL A 39 -3.90 -5.63 -1.40
N ALA A 40 -5.16 -5.53 -0.97
CA ALA A 40 -5.79 -6.56 -0.13
C ALA A 40 -5.87 -7.92 -0.82
N ARG A 41 -6.12 -7.93 -2.14
CA ARG A 41 -6.09 -9.16 -2.95
C ARG A 41 -4.70 -9.79 -3.01
N ILE A 42 -3.64 -8.99 -3.17
CA ILE A 42 -2.25 -9.49 -3.12
C ILE A 42 -1.97 -10.14 -1.77
N LEU A 43 -2.34 -9.49 -0.66
CA LEU A 43 -2.12 -10.03 0.68
C LEU A 43 -2.81 -11.38 0.87
N SER A 44 -4.08 -11.47 0.51
CA SER A 44 -4.88 -12.68 0.66
C SER A 44 -4.43 -13.82 -0.27
N HIS A 45 -4.31 -13.56 -1.58
CA HIS A 45 -4.04 -14.60 -2.57
C HIS A 45 -2.57 -14.98 -2.73
N GLU A 46 -1.65 -14.01 -2.59
CA GLU A 46 -0.22 -14.22 -2.84
C GLU A 46 0.60 -14.22 -1.56
N GLY A 47 0.19 -13.40 -0.57
CA GLY A 47 0.81 -13.37 0.76
C GLY A 47 0.27 -14.41 1.74
N GLY A 48 -0.85 -15.08 1.41
CA GLY A 48 -1.50 -16.05 2.30
C GLY A 48 -2.03 -15.45 3.60
N VAL A 49 -2.35 -14.15 3.62
CA VAL A 49 -2.84 -13.44 4.82
C VAL A 49 -4.35 -13.59 4.94
N SER A 50 -4.79 -14.18 6.06
CA SER A 50 -6.21 -14.32 6.43
C SER A 50 -6.63 -13.45 7.62
N ASP A 51 -5.70 -12.68 8.20
CA ASP A 51 -5.99 -11.73 9.29
C ASP A 51 -6.88 -10.59 8.76
N VAL A 52 -8.14 -10.54 9.24
CA VAL A 52 -9.14 -9.58 8.77
C VAL A 52 -8.72 -8.13 9.06
N GLU A 53 -8.07 -7.84 10.18
CA GLU A 53 -7.66 -6.48 10.52
C GLU A 53 -6.56 -5.97 9.59
N VAL A 54 -5.64 -6.87 9.17
CA VAL A 54 -4.62 -6.55 8.16
C VAL A 54 -5.23 -6.32 6.79
N LEU A 55 -6.22 -7.13 6.39
CA LEU A 55 -6.93 -6.96 5.13
C LEU A 55 -7.77 -5.68 5.11
N GLN A 56 -8.41 -5.32 6.24
CA GLN A 56 -9.09 -4.04 6.39
C GLN A 56 -8.11 -2.87 6.29
N ALA A 57 -6.98 -2.93 6.99
CA ALA A 57 -5.96 -1.89 6.91
C ALA A 57 -5.41 -1.72 5.48
N ALA A 58 -5.26 -2.81 4.72
CA ALA A 58 -4.86 -2.75 3.31
C ALA A 58 -5.90 -2.06 2.43
N LEU A 59 -7.20 -2.28 2.67
CA LEU A 59 -8.28 -1.57 1.97
C LEU A 59 -8.34 -0.08 2.34
N LEU A 60 -7.86 0.29 3.52
CA LEU A 60 -7.95 1.64 4.09
C LEU A 60 -6.64 2.43 4.03
N HIS A 61 -5.52 1.84 3.59
CA HIS A 61 -4.18 2.38 3.83
C HIS A 61 -3.96 3.81 3.32
N ASP A 62 -4.63 4.20 2.23
CA ASP A 62 -4.53 5.54 1.63
C ASP A 62 -5.65 6.49 2.06
N THR A 63 -6.62 6.04 2.87
CA THR A 63 -7.80 6.86 3.21
C THR A 63 -7.40 8.09 4.03
N VAL A 64 -6.56 7.95 5.05
CA VAL A 64 -6.07 9.10 5.85
C VAL A 64 -5.11 9.97 5.04
N GLU A 65 -4.30 9.36 4.16
CA GLU A 65 -3.30 10.09 3.39
C GLU A 65 -3.94 10.97 2.28
N ASP A 66 -4.94 10.45 1.56
CA ASP A 66 -5.42 11.04 0.30
C ASP A 66 -6.87 11.54 0.34
N THR A 67 -7.56 11.42 1.48
CA THR A 67 -8.98 11.82 1.61
C THR A 67 -9.23 12.68 2.85
N ASP A 68 -10.49 12.97 3.17
CA ASP A 68 -10.91 13.68 4.37
C ASP A 68 -11.02 12.78 5.62
N THR A 69 -10.59 11.53 5.52
CA THR A 69 -10.64 10.55 6.61
C THR A 69 -9.69 10.93 7.73
N THR A 70 -10.14 10.80 8.98
CA THR A 70 -9.31 11.05 10.16
C THR A 70 -8.96 9.74 10.90
N PRO A 71 -7.84 9.67 11.64
CA PRO A 71 -7.53 8.51 12.47
C PRO A 71 -8.63 8.18 13.49
N ALA A 72 -9.27 9.20 14.08
CA ALA A 72 -10.38 9.02 15.01
C ALA A 72 -11.63 8.42 14.35
N GLU A 73 -11.91 8.79 13.09
CA GLU A 73 -12.99 8.17 12.30
C GLU A 73 -12.71 6.68 12.06
N LEU A 74 -11.47 6.33 11.72
CA LEU A 74 -11.09 4.93 11.53
C LEU A 74 -11.18 4.12 12.82
N GLU A 75 -10.70 4.66 13.93
CA GLU A 75 -10.78 3.97 15.23
C GLU A 75 -12.23 3.74 15.65
N ALA A 76 -13.11 4.73 15.46
CA ALA A 76 -14.52 4.59 15.80
C ALA A 76 -15.26 3.56 14.93
N LYS A 77 -14.90 3.42 13.66
CA LYS A 77 -15.58 2.53 12.69
C LYS A 77 -14.99 1.12 12.62
N PHE A 78 -13.67 1.00 12.68
CA PHE A 78 -12.93 -0.23 12.41
C PHE A 78 -12.10 -0.72 13.60
N GLY A 79 -12.05 0.06 14.68
CA GLY A 79 -11.35 -0.30 15.91
C GLY A 79 -9.88 0.14 15.93
N PRO A 80 -9.26 0.10 17.12
CA PRO A 80 -7.94 0.66 17.37
C PRO A 80 -6.80 -0.10 16.66
N VAL A 81 -6.97 -1.40 16.39
CA VAL A 81 -5.94 -2.20 15.70
C VAL A 81 -5.83 -1.78 14.24
N VAL A 82 -6.96 -1.72 13.52
CA VAL A 82 -7.00 -1.27 12.12
C VAL A 82 -6.49 0.16 12.01
N ALA A 83 -6.97 1.07 12.86
CA ALA A 83 -6.53 2.46 12.88
C ALA A 83 -5.02 2.60 13.11
N ARG A 84 -4.44 1.82 14.04
CA ARG A 84 -3.00 1.80 14.29
C ARG A 84 -2.21 1.33 13.06
N ILE A 85 -2.64 0.25 12.40
CA ILE A 85 -1.95 -0.26 11.20
C ILE A 85 -2.00 0.80 10.09
N VAL A 86 -3.16 1.43 9.86
CA VAL A 86 -3.31 2.50 8.86
C VAL A 86 -2.40 3.70 9.19
N GLN A 87 -2.29 4.07 10.47
CA GLN A 87 -1.41 5.14 10.92
C GLN A 87 0.07 4.86 10.62
N GLU A 88 0.53 3.61 10.75
CA GLU A 88 1.93 3.23 10.44
C GLU A 88 2.26 3.24 8.94
N VAL A 89 1.24 3.18 8.08
CA VAL A 89 1.39 3.18 6.61
C VAL A 89 0.99 4.49 5.95
N THR A 90 0.54 5.48 6.73
CA THR A 90 0.20 6.84 6.26
C THR A 90 1.44 7.73 6.28
N ASP A 91 1.77 8.39 5.17
CA ASP A 91 2.81 9.42 5.16
C ASP A 91 2.28 10.77 5.69
N ASP A 92 3.15 11.55 6.32
CA ASP A 92 2.85 12.95 6.67
C ASP A 92 2.89 13.85 5.42
N LYS A 93 1.71 14.19 4.89
CA LYS A 93 1.54 15.05 3.70
C LYS A 93 1.98 16.51 3.90
N SER A 94 2.27 16.95 5.13
CA SER A 94 2.84 18.29 5.37
C SER A 94 4.30 18.39 4.92
N LEU A 95 4.99 17.26 4.77
CA LEU A 95 6.40 17.19 4.41
C LEU A 95 6.60 17.17 2.87
N PRO A 96 7.72 17.73 2.39
CA PRO A 96 8.10 17.61 0.98
C PRO A 96 8.18 16.15 0.53
N LYS A 97 7.84 15.88 -0.73
CA LYS A 97 7.81 14.52 -1.29
C LYS A 97 9.12 13.74 -1.09
N GLN A 98 10.27 14.40 -1.23
CA GLN A 98 11.57 13.74 -1.02
C GLN A 98 11.79 13.35 0.44
N GLU A 99 11.31 14.16 1.38
CA GLU A 99 11.39 13.87 2.80
C GLU A 99 10.49 12.67 3.16
N ARG A 100 9.26 12.63 2.65
CA ARG A 100 8.37 11.46 2.84
C ARG A 100 9.00 10.17 2.31
N LYS A 101 9.62 10.24 1.13
CA LYS A 101 10.36 9.11 0.55
C LYS A 101 11.51 8.64 1.43
N ARG A 102 12.28 9.55 2.02
CA ARG A 102 13.37 9.24 2.96
C ARG A 102 12.83 8.55 4.21
N GLN A 103 11.80 9.12 4.82
CA GLN A 103 11.17 8.57 6.02
C GLN A 103 10.58 7.17 5.80
N GLN A 104 10.02 6.88 4.61
CA GLN A 104 9.57 5.52 4.31
C GLN A 104 10.71 4.48 4.38
N VAL A 105 11.94 4.84 3.98
CA VAL A 105 13.11 3.96 4.07
C VAL A 105 13.56 3.82 5.53
N GLU A 106 13.69 4.95 6.24
CA GLU A 106 14.16 4.97 7.64
C GLU A 106 13.20 4.24 8.59
N HIS A 107 11.88 4.39 8.40
CA HIS A 107 10.87 3.79 9.26
C HIS A 107 10.54 2.34 8.90
N ALA A 108 10.81 1.89 7.67
CA ALA A 108 10.51 0.53 7.22
C ALA A 108 10.91 -0.59 8.21
N PRO A 109 12.14 -0.63 8.77
CA PRO A 109 12.53 -1.68 9.72
C PRO A 109 11.76 -1.63 11.05
N HIS A 110 11.25 -0.46 11.44
CA HIS A 110 10.60 -0.21 12.73
C HIS A 110 9.08 -0.42 12.72
N CYS A 111 8.47 -0.57 11.54
CA CYS A 111 7.04 -0.88 11.43
C CYS A 111 6.68 -2.23 12.07
N SER A 112 5.46 -2.33 12.57
CA SER A 112 4.86 -3.59 13.02
C SER A 112 4.80 -4.59 11.87
N ARG A 113 4.76 -5.89 12.19
CA ARG A 113 4.64 -6.96 11.19
C ARG A 113 3.41 -6.76 10.28
N GLN A 114 2.30 -6.30 10.86
CA GLN A 114 1.04 -6.03 10.16
C GLN A 114 1.20 -4.88 9.15
N ALA A 115 1.83 -3.76 9.56
CA ALA A 115 2.12 -2.66 8.66
C ALA A 115 3.14 -3.03 7.57
N LYS A 116 4.16 -3.85 7.89
CA LYS A 116 5.12 -4.36 6.90
C LYS A 116 4.43 -5.19 5.80
N LEU A 117 3.45 -6.01 6.14
CA LEU A 117 2.66 -6.76 5.15
C LEU A 117 1.97 -5.80 4.17
N VAL A 118 1.24 -4.80 4.68
CA VAL A 118 0.55 -3.81 3.85
C VAL A 118 1.54 -3.06 2.96
N LYS A 119 2.68 -2.59 3.49
CA LYS A 119 3.71 -1.89 2.71
C LYS A 119 4.33 -2.77 1.62
N LEU A 120 4.58 -4.06 1.88
CA LEU A 120 5.09 -4.99 0.87
C LEU A 120 4.09 -5.17 -0.28
N ALA A 121 2.82 -5.38 0.03
CA ALA A 121 1.78 -5.55 -0.96
C ALA A 121 1.51 -4.28 -1.78
N ASP A 122 1.52 -3.11 -1.13
CA ASP A 122 1.43 -1.80 -1.80
C ASP A 122 2.57 -1.61 -2.81
N LYS A 123 3.82 -1.84 -2.38
CA LYS A 123 4.98 -1.74 -3.28
C LYS A 123 4.87 -2.74 -4.43
N LEU A 124 4.46 -3.98 -4.17
CA LEU A 124 4.29 -4.99 -5.21
C LEU A 124 3.22 -4.57 -6.22
N TYR A 125 2.08 -4.05 -5.77
CA TYR A 125 1.03 -3.55 -6.65
C TYR A 125 1.54 -2.42 -7.53
N ASN A 126 2.15 -1.40 -6.92
CA ASN A 126 2.61 -0.22 -7.65
C ASN A 126 3.73 -0.55 -8.66
N LEU A 127 4.68 -1.42 -8.32
CA LEU A 127 5.73 -1.83 -9.25
C LEU A 127 5.17 -2.64 -10.44
N ARG A 128 4.16 -3.49 -10.21
CA ARG A 128 3.44 -4.17 -11.30
C ARG A 128 2.70 -3.19 -12.19
N ASP A 129 2.05 -2.19 -11.60
CA ASP A 129 1.33 -1.16 -12.36
C ASP A 129 2.29 -0.31 -13.20
N LEU A 130 3.46 0.04 -12.67
CA LEU A 130 4.53 0.74 -13.42
C LEU A 130 5.11 -0.10 -14.57
N ASN A 131 5.14 -1.42 -14.46
CA ASN A 131 5.52 -2.30 -15.56
C ASN A 131 4.41 -2.44 -16.60
N ARG A 132 3.14 -2.41 -16.18
CA ARG A 132 1.98 -2.47 -17.08
C ARG A 132 1.85 -1.18 -17.89
N CYS A 133 1.95 -0.03 -17.23
CA CYS A 133 1.76 1.25 -17.87
C CYS A 133 2.53 2.37 -17.15
N THR A 134 3.28 3.17 -17.92
CA THR A 134 3.94 4.37 -17.39
C THR A 134 2.89 5.43 -17.05
N PRO A 135 2.89 5.99 -15.83
CA PRO A 135 1.95 7.04 -15.45
C PRO A 135 2.07 8.29 -16.34
N VAL A 136 0.96 9.00 -16.53
CA VAL A 136 0.91 10.24 -17.31
C VAL A 136 1.93 11.25 -16.78
N GLY A 137 2.77 11.77 -17.68
CA GLY A 137 3.81 12.75 -17.36
C GLY A 137 5.06 12.18 -16.67
N TRP A 138 5.21 10.86 -16.57
CA TRP A 138 6.44 10.23 -16.09
C TRP A 138 7.35 9.83 -17.25
N THR A 139 8.65 10.01 -17.07
CA THR A 139 9.68 9.50 -17.98
C THR A 139 10.11 8.09 -17.56
N ALA A 140 10.82 7.38 -18.44
CA ALA A 140 11.38 6.06 -18.13
C ALA A 140 12.38 6.12 -16.96
N GLU A 141 13.17 7.19 -16.89
CA GLU A 141 14.12 7.44 -15.80
C GLU A 141 13.40 7.57 -14.47
N ARG A 142 12.29 8.33 -14.43
CA ARG A 142 11.49 8.49 -13.22
C ARG A 142 10.84 7.17 -12.76
N VAL A 143 10.44 6.31 -13.70
CA VAL A 143 9.99 4.94 -13.37
C VAL A 143 11.14 4.17 -12.73
N GLN A 144 12.34 4.20 -13.31
CA GLN A 144 13.52 3.53 -12.75
C GLN A 144 13.88 4.05 -11.35
N GLU A 145 13.85 5.37 -11.14
CA GLU A 145 14.03 5.99 -9.81
C GLU A 145 13.02 5.49 -8.78
N TYR A 146 11.78 5.21 -9.20
CA TYR A 146 10.78 4.63 -8.31
C TYR A 146 11.15 3.20 -7.94
N PHE A 147 11.65 2.37 -8.87
CA PHE A 147 12.12 1.03 -8.57
C PHE A 147 13.30 1.05 -7.59
N VAL A 148 14.29 1.93 -7.79
CA VAL A 148 15.43 2.08 -6.88
C VAL A 148 14.97 2.53 -5.50
N TRP A 149 14.08 3.52 -5.40
CA TRP A 149 13.55 3.94 -4.11
C TRP A 149 12.74 2.82 -3.43
N ALA A 150 11.91 2.09 -4.19
CA ALA A 150 11.12 1.01 -3.66
C ALA A 150 11.99 -0.15 -3.12
N SER A 151 13.14 -0.45 -3.75
CA SER A 151 14.06 -1.47 -3.21
C SER A 151 14.65 -1.07 -1.87
N GLU A 152 14.99 0.21 -1.68
CA GLU A 152 15.48 0.70 -0.38
C GLU A 152 14.43 0.59 0.72
N VAL A 153 13.16 0.85 0.41
CA VAL A 153 12.06 0.62 1.35
C VAL A 153 11.92 -0.87 1.66
N VAL A 154 11.88 -1.72 0.62
CA VAL A 154 11.67 -3.17 0.78
C VAL A 154 12.79 -3.84 1.58
N LYS A 155 14.03 -3.37 1.49
CA LYS A 155 15.14 -3.84 2.36
C LYS A 155 14.80 -3.82 3.85
N GLY A 156 14.16 -2.75 4.32
CA GLY A 156 13.72 -2.62 5.72
C GLY A 156 12.49 -3.49 6.06
N LEU A 157 11.76 -3.98 5.05
CA LEU A 157 10.56 -4.78 5.23
C LEU A 157 10.82 -6.30 5.21
N ARG A 158 12.04 -6.74 4.85
CA ARG A 158 12.41 -8.16 4.71
C ARG A 158 12.19 -8.96 5.99
N GLY A 159 11.98 -10.27 5.82
CA GLY A 159 11.70 -11.20 6.92
C GLY A 159 10.26 -11.17 7.41
N THR A 160 9.34 -10.58 6.63
CA THR A 160 7.91 -10.43 6.97
C THR A 160 7.06 -11.47 6.25
N ASN A 161 7.26 -11.61 4.94
CA ASN A 161 6.50 -12.52 4.07
C ASN A 161 7.35 -12.95 2.87
N SER A 162 7.87 -14.17 2.91
CA SER A 162 8.77 -14.69 1.88
C SER A 162 8.16 -14.72 0.48
N ALA A 163 6.86 -15.00 0.35
CA ALA A 163 6.18 -15.08 -0.94
C ALA A 163 6.11 -13.71 -1.64
N LEU A 164 5.77 -12.65 -0.89
CA LEU A 164 5.75 -11.28 -1.42
C LEU A 164 7.17 -10.76 -1.71
N GLU A 165 8.12 -11.06 -0.82
CA GLU A 165 9.53 -10.67 -0.97
C GLU A 165 10.16 -11.27 -2.22
N GLN A 166 9.91 -12.55 -2.53
CA GLN A 166 10.40 -13.20 -3.75
C GLN A 166 9.85 -12.54 -5.02
N LYS A 167 8.55 -12.22 -5.05
CA LYS A 167 7.91 -11.55 -6.19
C LYS A 167 8.47 -10.15 -6.41
N LEU A 168 8.76 -9.43 -5.33
CA LEU A 168 9.41 -8.13 -5.40
C LEU A 168 10.84 -8.27 -5.94
N GLU A 169 11.62 -9.22 -5.43
CA GLU A 169 12.99 -9.50 -5.88
C GLU A 169 13.04 -9.81 -7.39
N GLU A 170 12.10 -10.60 -7.91
CA GLU A 170 11.97 -10.86 -9.35
C GLU A 170 11.75 -9.58 -10.17
N LEU A 171 10.87 -8.68 -9.71
CA LEU A 171 10.60 -7.40 -10.38
C LEU A 171 11.82 -6.47 -10.36
N PHE A 172 12.55 -6.41 -9.24
CA PHE A 172 13.76 -5.60 -9.15
C PHE A 172 14.87 -6.14 -10.05
N LYS A 173 15.05 -7.46 -10.10
CA LYS A 173 16.04 -8.12 -10.96
C LYS A 173 15.79 -7.83 -12.45
N GLN A 174 14.53 -7.83 -12.89
CA GLN A 174 14.16 -7.48 -14.28
C GLN A 174 14.60 -6.06 -14.68
N ARG A 175 14.78 -5.17 -13.69
CA ARG A 175 15.21 -3.77 -13.90
C ARG A 175 16.64 -3.50 -13.45
N GLY A 176 17.44 -4.54 -13.19
CA GLY A 176 18.83 -4.41 -12.74
C GLY A 176 18.98 -3.76 -11.36
N VAL A 177 17.93 -3.79 -10.53
CA VAL A 177 17.95 -3.28 -9.15
C VAL A 177 18.20 -4.45 -8.21
N GLN A 178 19.12 -4.28 -7.26
CA GLN A 178 19.46 -5.31 -6.27
C GLN A 178 18.81 -5.03 -4.92
N LEU A 179 18.34 -6.10 -4.27
CA LEU A 179 17.64 -6.06 -2.98
C LEU A 179 18.53 -6.47 -1.82
#